data_AF-A0A382LY43-F1
#
_entry.id   AF-A0A382LY43-F1
#
_cell.length_a   1.000
_cell.length_b   1.000
_cell.length_c   1.000
_cell.angle_alpha   90.00
_cell.angle_beta   90.00
_cell.angle_gamma   90.00
#
_symmetry.space_group_name_H-M   'P 1'
#
loop_
_entity.id
_entity.type
_entity.pdbx_description
1 polymer ?
#
loop_
_entity_poly.entity_id
_entity_poly.type
_entity_poly.pdbx_seq_one_letter_code
_entity_poly.pdbx_strand_id
1 'polypeptide(L)'
;MLEEIGFKYKVTKINLNPGGEFSKGEQFKPEFRRISPFSKIPVIIDHDNNKEAVFESGAILMYLGEKSNKFYEQKDRTKINQWLMAQM
;
A
#
# COMPACT_ATOMS: atom_id res chain seq x y z
N MET A 1 -2.03 -0.56 10.50
CA MET A 1 -2.21 -1.91 9.93
C MET A 1 -1.01 -2.82 10.18
N LEU A 2 0.18 -2.56 9.60
CA LEU A 2 1.35 -3.45 9.79
C LEU A 2 1.71 -3.68 11.27
N GLU A 3 1.72 -2.61 12.07
CA GLU A 3 1.88 -2.69 13.53
C GLU A 3 0.76 -3.51 14.20
N GLU A 4 -0.51 -3.24 13.85
CA GLU A 4 -1.69 -3.94 14.41
C GLU A 4 -1.68 -5.46 14.19
N ILE A 5 -1.19 -5.91 13.02
CA ILE A 5 -1.08 -7.34 12.71
C ILE A 5 0.22 -7.96 13.22
N GLY A 6 1.18 -7.15 13.68
CA GLY A 6 2.48 -7.57 14.23
C GLY A 6 3.50 -7.98 13.18
N PHE A 7 3.37 -7.50 11.94
CA PHE A 7 4.33 -7.83 10.87
C PHE A 7 5.55 -6.93 10.95
N LYS A 8 6.74 -7.51 10.82
CA LYS A 8 7.98 -6.74 10.68
C LYS A 8 7.98 -6.03 9.33
N TYR A 9 8.38 -4.76 9.33
CA TYR A 9 8.41 -3.97 8.12
C TYR A 9 9.58 -2.98 8.12
N LYS A 10 9.92 -2.50 6.93
CA LYS A 10 10.85 -1.40 6.73
C LYS A 10 10.12 -0.27 6.03
N VAL A 11 10.21 0.94 6.58
CA VAL A 11 9.70 2.14 5.92
C VAL A 11 10.76 2.70 4.98
N THR A 12 10.38 2.91 3.73
CA THR A 12 11.17 3.71 2.77
C THR A 12 10.42 5.01 2.51
N LYS A 13 11.05 6.14 2.80
CA LYS A 13 10.46 7.46 2.55
C LYS A 13 10.51 7.77 1.05
N ILE A 14 9.42 8.32 0.52
CA ILE A 14 9.32 8.81 -0.86
C ILE A 14 9.01 10.30 -0.77
N ASN A 15 9.91 11.14 -1.25
CA ASN A 15 9.73 12.59 -1.22
C ASN A 15 8.82 13.04 -2.38
N LEU A 16 7.60 13.46 -2.06
CA LEU A 16 6.62 13.91 -3.06
C LEU A 16 6.89 15.32 -3.59
N ASN A 17 7.62 16.14 -2.83
CA ASN A 17 7.97 17.51 -3.17
C ASN A 17 9.40 17.83 -2.69
N PRO A 18 10.42 17.47 -3.49
CA PRO A 18 11.82 17.68 -3.14
C PRO A 18 12.29 19.15 -3.17
N GLY A 19 11.41 20.10 -3.54
CA GLY A 19 11.70 21.53 -3.56
C GLY A 19 12.37 22.01 -4.84
N GLY A 20 12.16 23.28 -5.18
CA GLY A 20 12.58 23.89 -6.45
C GLY A 20 11.45 23.86 -7.50
N GLU A 21 11.34 24.93 -8.28
CA GLU A 21 10.23 25.17 -9.22
C GLU A 21 10.06 24.06 -10.28
N PHE A 22 11.13 23.32 -10.57
CA PHE A 22 11.15 22.27 -11.60
C PHE A 22 11.36 20.85 -11.06
N SER A 23 11.47 20.66 -9.75
CA SER A 23 11.77 19.35 -9.18
C SER A 23 10.51 18.49 -9.04
N LYS A 24 10.47 17.38 -9.78
CA LYS A 24 9.39 16.39 -9.66
C LYS A 24 9.63 15.48 -8.46
N GLY A 25 8.54 15.07 -7.80
CA GLY A 25 8.61 14.11 -6.70
C GLY A 25 9.16 12.73 -7.10
N GLU A 26 9.73 12.03 -6.13
CA GLU A 26 10.37 10.72 -6.30
C GLU A 26 9.42 9.64 -6.81
N GLN A 27 8.11 9.78 -6.53
CA GLN A 27 7.06 8.91 -7.04
C GLN A 27 6.98 8.87 -8.57
N PHE A 28 7.52 9.89 -9.25
CA PHE A 28 7.57 9.94 -10.71
C PHE A 28 8.84 9.30 -11.30
N LYS A 29 9.81 8.88 -10.48
CA LYS A 29 11.02 8.21 -10.99
C LYS A 29 10.67 6.82 -11.57
N PRO A 30 11.36 6.35 -12.63
CA PRO A 30 11.04 5.09 -13.29
C PRO A 30 11.00 3.87 -12.34
N GLU A 31 11.89 3.84 -11.36
CA GLU A 31 11.97 2.77 -10.37
C GLU A 31 10.72 2.68 -9.48
N PHE A 32 10.12 3.81 -9.09
CA PHE A 32 8.89 3.82 -8.30
C PHE A 32 7.67 3.48 -9.17
N ARG A 33 7.64 3.98 -10.41
CA ARG A 33 6.54 3.68 -11.35
C ARG A 33 6.40 2.20 -11.69
N ARG A 34 7.48 1.41 -11.58
CA ARG A 34 7.42 -0.05 -11.75
C ARG A 34 6.57 -0.74 -10.68
N ILE A 35 6.48 -0.17 -9.47
CA ILE A 35 5.72 -0.75 -8.34
C ILE A 35 4.41 0.01 -8.05
N SER A 36 4.27 1.24 -8.55
CA SER A 36 3.05 2.04 -8.48
C SER A 36 2.80 2.72 -9.81
N PRO A 37 2.02 2.08 -10.71
CA PRO A 37 1.73 2.62 -12.03
C PRO A 37 1.12 4.03 -11.98
N PHE A 38 0.36 4.33 -10.93
CA PHE A 38 -0.27 5.64 -10.72
C PHE A 38 0.66 6.67 -10.08
N SER A 39 1.92 6.34 -9.79
CA SER A 39 2.88 7.23 -9.12
C SER A 39 2.32 7.76 -7.79
N LYS A 40 1.64 6.91 -7.02
CA LYS A 40 1.07 7.25 -5.71
C LYS A 40 1.61 6.35 -4.62
N ILE A 41 1.79 6.93 -3.43
CA ILE A 41 1.95 6.21 -2.17
C ILE A 41 0.57 6.02 -1.51
N PRO A 42 0.39 5.02 -0.62
CA PRO A 42 1.36 3.99 -0.22
C PRO A 42 1.50 2.84 -1.23
N VAL A 43 2.62 2.14 -1.12
CA VAL A 43 2.93 0.86 -1.79
C VAL A 43 3.63 -0.02 -0.78
N ILE A 44 3.34 -1.32 -0.76
CA ILE A 44 4.15 -2.31 -0.03
C ILE A 44 4.79 -3.29 -1.01
N ILE A 45 5.94 -3.84 -0.60
CA ILE A 45 6.59 -4.96 -1.30
C ILE A 45 6.64 -6.10 -0.30
N ASP A 46 5.97 -7.20 -0.63
CA ASP A 46 5.98 -8.41 0.17
C ASP A 46 7.19 -9.28 -0.20
N HIS A 47 8.23 -9.19 0.62
CA HIS A 47 9.47 -9.94 0.41
C HIS A 47 9.33 -11.45 0.61
N ASP A 48 8.30 -11.90 1.34
CA ASP A 48 8.05 -13.33 1.60
C ASP A 48 7.21 -13.97 0.48
N ASN A 49 6.60 -13.14 -0.38
CA ASN A 49 5.77 -13.57 -1.50
C ASN A 49 6.31 -13.02 -2.83
N ASN A 50 7.43 -13.56 -3.31
CA ASN A 50 8.01 -13.23 -4.62
C ASN A 50 8.24 -11.73 -4.89
N LYS A 51 8.41 -10.90 -3.84
CA LYS A 51 8.50 -9.43 -3.95
C LYS A 51 7.27 -8.81 -4.62
N GLU A 52 6.09 -9.37 -4.32
CA GLU A 52 4.81 -8.85 -4.81
C GLU A 52 4.63 -7.39 -4.39
N ALA A 53 4.35 -6.52 -5.36
CA ALA A 53 4.12 -5.10 -5.12
C ALA A 53 2.61 -4.84 -5.08
N VAL A 54 2.11 -4.37 -3.94
CA VAL A 54 0.70 -4.01 -3.76
C VAL A 54 0.60 -2.50 -3.60
N PHE A 55 -0.10 -1.86 -4.53
CA PHE A 55 -0.41 -0.43 -4.53
C PHE A 55 -1.93 -0.22 -4.28
N GLU A 56 -2.36 1.02 -4.07
CA GLU A 56 -3.67 1.41 -3.52
C GLU A 56 -3.87 1.01 -2.05
N SER A 57 -4.15 2.00 -1.18
CA SER A 57 -4.25 1.76 0.26
C SER A 57 -5.36 0.77 0.63
N GLY A 58 -6.49 0.78 -0.07
CA GLY A 58 -7.57 -0.19 0.14
C GLY A 58 -7.15 -1.62 -0.19
N ALA A 59 -6.52 -1.83 -1.34
CA ALA A 59 -5.99 -3.14 -1.73
C ALA A 59 -4.91 -3.63 -0.75
N ILE A 60 -4.03 -2.74 -0.28
CA ILE A 60 -3.03 -3.05 0.76
C ILE A 60 -3.71 -3.54 2.05
N LEU A 61 -4.77 -2.87 2.51
CA LEU A 61 -5.49 -3.27 3.71
C LEU A 61 -6.15 -4.65 3.56
N MET A 62 -6.80 -4.90 2.41
CA MET A 62 -7.40 -6.21 2.10
C MET A 62 -6.32 -7.32 2.07
N TYR A 63 -5.22 -7.08 1.34
CA TYR A 63 -4.10 -8.02 1.22
C TYR A 63 -3.51 -8.39 2.58
N LEU A 64 -3.22 -7.39 3.42
CA LEU A 64 -2.68 -7.61 4.76
C LEU A 64 -3.70 -8.30 5.68
N GLY A 65 -5.00 -7.99 5.53
CA GLY A 65 -6.06 -8.66 6.27
C GLY A 65 -6.17 -10.14 5.94
N GLU A 66 -6.11 -10.49 4.65
CA GLU A 66 -6.08 -11.89 4.19
C GLU A 66 -4.80 -12.62 4.64
N LYS A 67 -3.62 -12.02 4.42
CA LYS A 67 -2.33 -12.62 4.77
C LYS A 67 -2.18 -12.87 6.27
N SER A 68 -2.74 -12.00 7.11
CA SER A 68 -2.67 -12.13 8.56
C SER A 68 -3.84 -12.89 9.19
N ASN A 69 -4.89 -13.20 8.42
CA ASN A 69 -6.19 -13.68 8.92
C ASN A 69 -6.78 -12.78 10.03
N LYS A 70 -6.56 -11.46 9.95
CA LYS A 70 -7.07 -10.47 10.92
C LYS A 70 -7.83 -9.37 10.19
N PHE A 71 -8.87 -8.83 10.83
CA PHE A 71 -9.59 -7.64 10.37
C PHE A 71 -10.28 -7.73 9.00
N TYR A 72 -10.33 -8.92 8.37
CA TYR A 72 -10.90 -9.14 7.04
C TYR A 72 -11.64 -10.50 6.93
N GLU A 73 -12.50 -10.76 7.92
CA GLU A 73 -13.26 -12.01 8.04
C GLU A 73 -14.25 -12.22 6.89
N GLN A 74 -14.39 -13.46 6.43
CA GLN A 74 -15.27 -13.81 5.31
C GLN A 74 -16.74 -13.43 5.57
N LYS A 75 -17.24 -13.62 6.79
CA LYS A 75 -18.64 -13.33 7.16
C LYS A 75 -19.00 -11.84 7.06
N ASP A 76 -18.02 -10.96 7.28
CA ASP A 76 -18.19 -9.50 7.30
C ASP A 76 -17.67 -8.82 6.03
N ARG A 77 -17.12 -9.59 5.09
CA ARG A 77 -16.36 -9.10 3.93
C ARG A 77 -17.13 -8.09 3.09
N THR A 78 -18.42 -8.31 2.84
CA THR A 78 -19.26 -7.36 2.10
C THR A 78 -19.35 -6.02 2.80
N LYS A 79 -19.59 -6.02 4.12
CA LYS A 79 -19.69 -4.79 4.92
C LYS A 79 -18.35 -4.08 5.00
N ILE A 80 -17.25 -4.82 5.22
CA ILE A 80 -15.89 -4.27 5.25
C ILE A 80 -15.58 -3.59 3.92
N ASN A 81 -15.82 -4.28 2.80
CA ASN A 81 -15.56 -3.75 1.47
C ASN A 81 -16.44 -2.54 1.15
N GLN A 82 -17.70 -2.53 1.56
CA GLN A 82 -18.59 -1.38 1.38
C GLN A 82 -18.00 -0.11 2.02
N TRP A 83 -17.56 -0.21 3.27
CA TRP A 83 -16.96 0.93 3.99
C TRP A 83 -15.57 1.29 3.49
N LEU A 84 -14.78 0.30 3.08
CA LEU A 84 -13.46 0.54 2.50
C LEU A 84 -13.56 1.31 1.18
N MET A 85 -14.51 0.93 0.32
CA MET A 85 -14.74 1.61 -0.96
C MET A 85 -15.32 3.01 -0.76
N ALA A 86 -16.12 3.24 0.28
CA ALA A 86 -16.65 4.56 0.60
C ALA A 86 -15.56 5.58 1.03
N GLN A 87 -14.35 5.12 1.37
CA GLN A 87 -13.22 5.97 1.75
C GLN A 87 -12.34 6.38 0.56
N MET A 88 -12.47 5.71 -0.59
CA MET A 88 -11.69 5.96 -1.80
C MET A 88 -12.19 7.17 -2.57
#